data_AF-A0A952IPR6-F1
#
_entry.id   AF-A0A952IPR6-F1
#
_cell.length_a   1.000
_cell.length_b   1.000
_cell.length_c   1.000
_cell.angle_alpha   90.00
_cell.angle_beta   90.00
_cell.angle_gamma   90.00
#
_symmetry.space_group_name_H-M   'P 1'
#
loop_
_entity.id
_entity.type
_entity.pdbx_description
1 polymer ?
#
loop_
_entity_poly.entity_id
_entity_poly.type
_entity_poly.pdbx_seq_one_letter_code
_entity_poly.pdbx_strand_id
1 'polypeptide(L)'
;MYADIDAVMLALNHLASPMSLLLMVVGIVLGLVIGILPGLGPPIAIALALPFTFYLETVPSLILLLGIYSAAIYGGSISAIAVGIPG
;
A
#
# COMPACT_ATOMS: atom_id res chain seq x y z
N MET A 1 20.76 -1.31 22.13
CA MET A 1 19.99 -0.38 22.98
C MET A 1 20.02 1.05 22.45
N TYR A 2 21.17 1.71 22.24
CA TYR A 2 21.20 3.03 21.54
C TYR A 2 20.97 2.89 20.03
N ALA A 3 21.55 1.87 19.40
CA ALA A 3 21.39 1.61 17.96
C ALA A 3 19.93 1.42 17.49
N ASP A 4 19.05 0.95 18.39
CA ASP A 4 17.64 0.71 18.09
C ASP A 4 16.85 2.02 17.97
N ILE A 5 17.21 3.03 18.79
CA ILE A 5 16.56 4.35 18.76
C ILE A 5 16.97 5.10 17.49
N ASP A 6 18.25 5.02 17.11
CA ASP A 6 18.76 5.65 15.88
C ASP A 6 18.09 5.06 14.63
N ALA A 7 17.87 3.73 14.61
CA ALA A 7 17.17 3.06 13.52
C ALA A 7 15.69 3.51 13.40
N VAL A 8 14.99 3.67 14.53
CA VAL A 8 13.61 4.17 14.54
C VAL A 8 13.56 5.62 14.03
N MET A 9 14.48 6.49 14.47
CA MET A 9 14.55 7.87 14.00
C MET A 9 14.84 7.96 12.50
N LEU A 10 15.73 7.12 11.98
CA LEU A 10 16.01 7.03 10.54
C LEU A 10 14.75 6.64 9.74
N ALA A 11 14.04 5.60 10.19
CA ALA A 11 12.83 5.14 9.52
C ALA A 11 11.73 6.20 9.50
N LEU A 12 11.52 6.91 10.61
CA LEU A 12 10.55 8.01 10.69
C LEU A 12 10.89 9.14 9.71
N ASN A 13 12.17 9.49 9.57
CA ASN A 13 12.59 10.50 8.58
C ASN A 13 12.30 10.05 7.15
N HIS A 14 12.51 8.78 6.81
CA HIS A 14 12.16 8.24 5.49
C HIS A 14 10.65 8.26 5.23
N LEU A 15 9.84 7.94 6.24
CA LEU A 15 8.38 7.99 6.15
C LEU A 15 7.85 9.43 6.00
N ALA A 16 8.46 10.38 6.69
CA ALA A 16 8.10 11.80 6.63
C ALA A 16 8.55 12.49 5.32
N SER A 17 9.35 11.81 4.48
CA SER A 17 9.80 12.40 3.22
C SER A 17 8.63 12.65 2.26
N PRO A 18 8.63 13.76 1.50
CA PRO A 18 7.52 14.08 0.59
C PRO A 18 7.22 13.00 -0.45
N MET A 19 8.27 12.32 -0.95
CA MET A 19 8.12 11.23 -1.92
C MET A 19 7.41 10.03 -1.32
N SER A 20 7.80 9.61 -0.10
CA SER A 20 7.15 8.52 0.62
C SER A 20 5.68 8.81 0.90
N LEU A 21 5.36 10.03 1.32
CA LEU A 21 3.97 10.44 1.56
C LEU A 21 3.14 10.42 0.27
N LEU A 22 3.70 10.92 -0.83
CA LEU A 22 3.01 10.91 -2.13
C LEU A 22 2.74 9.48 -2.60
N LEU A 23 3.75 8.61 -2.54
CA LEU A 23 3.61 7.21 -2.95
C LEU A 23 2.68 6.42 -2.02
N MET A 24 2.64 6.75 -0.74
CA MET A 24 1.66 6.19 0.19
C MET A 24 0.24 6.56 -0.21
N VAL A 25 -0.03 7.84 -0.50
CA VAL A 25 -1.34 8.31 -0.96
C VAL A 25 -1.72 7.65 -2.29
N VAL A 26 -0.80 7.63 -3.26
CA VAL A 26 -1.01 6.98 -4.56
C VAL A 26 -1.30 5.50 -4.36
N GLY A 27 -0.54 4.81 -3.53
CA GLY A 27 -0.74 3.40 -3.23
C GLY A 27 -2.11 3.13 -2.60
N ILE A 28 -2.53 3.95 -1.63
CA ILE A 28 -3.85 3.85 -1.01
C ILE A 28 -4.96 4.05 -2.04
N VAL A 29 -4.87 5.07 -2.89
CA VAL A 29 -5.88 5.34 -3.92
C VAL A 29 -5.97 4.20 -4.92
N LEU A 30 -4.84 3.72 -5.45
CA LEU A 30 -4.80 2.61 -6.39
C LEU A 30 -5.32 1.32 -5.75
N GLY A 31 -4.90 1.02 -4.53
CA GLY A 31 -5.37 -0.15 -3.78
C GLY A 31 -6.87 -0.09 -3.54
N LEU A 32 -7.42 1.06 -3.19
CA LEU A 32 -8.85 1.23 -3.00
C LEU A 32 -9.62 1.01 -4.31
N VAL A 33 -9.18 1.61 -5.41
CA VAL A 33 -9.81 1.45 -6.73
C VAL A 33 -9.83 -0.02 -7.15
N ILE A 34 -8.72 -0.73 -6.99
CA ILE A 34 -8.64 -2.15 -7.33
C ILE A 34 -9.48 -3.00 -6.36
N GLY A 35 -9.43 -2.70 -5.06
CA GLY A 35 -10.15 -3.45 -4.03
C GLY A 35 -11.67 -3.34 -4.11
N ILE A 36 -12.22 -2.23 -4.62
CA ILE A 36 -13.67 -2.08 -4.83
C ILE A 36 -14.16 -2.98 -5.98
N LEU A 37 -13.28 -3.45 -6.87
CA LEU A 37 -13.67 -4.32 -7.96
C LEU A 37 -13.95 -5.73 -7.44
N PRO A 38 -15.17 -6.26 -7.60
CA PRO A 38 -15.53 -7.57 -7.06
C PRO A 38 -14.67 -8.66 -7.71
N GLY A 39 -14.11 -9.54 -6.87
CA GLY A 39 -13.25 -10.65 -7.30
C GLY A 39 -11.79 -10.29 -7.52
N LEU A 40 -11.38 -9.03 -7.38
CA LEU A 40 -9.98 -8.60 -7.43
C LEU A 40 -9.41 -8.44 -6.02
N GLY A 41 -8.77 -9.50 -5.54
CA GLY A 41 -8.14 -9.51 -4.23
C GLY A 41 -6.79 -8.78 -4.16
N PRO A 42 -6.26 -8.56 -2.94
CA PRO A 42 -4.97 -7.90 -2.71
C PRO A 42 -3.77 -8.49 -3.47
N PRO A 43 -3.64 -9.83 -3.67
CA PRO A 43 -2.53 -10.38 -4.43
C PRO A 43 -2.48 -9.88 -5.88
N ILE A 44 -3.65 -9.67 -6.51
CA ILE A 44 -3.73 -9.16 -7.88
C ILE A 44 -3.34 -7.68 -7.90
N ALA A 45 -3.79 -6.90 -6.92
CA ALA A 45 -3.39 -5.49 -6.79
C ALA A 45 -1.87 -5.33 -6.65
N ILE A 46 -1.22 -6.16 -5.82
CA ILE A 46 0.24 -6.20 -5.69
C ILE A 46 0.92 -6.62 -7.00
N ALA A 47 0.40 -7.65 -7.67
CA ALA A 47 0.97 -8.13 -8.93
C ALA A 47 0.95 -7.06 -10.03
N LEU A 48 -0.12 -6.26 -10.10
CA LEU A 48 -0.24 -5.14 -11.03
C LEU A 48 0.70 -3.97 -10.68
N ALA A 49 1.03 -3.81 -9.40
CA ALA A 49 1.89 -2.74 -8.90
C ALA A 49 3.39 -3.06 -8.94
N LEU A 50 3.73 -4.35 -8.94
CA LEU A 50 5.11 -4.85 -8.95
C LEU A 50 6.02 -4.25 -10.03
N PRO A 51 5.58 -4.02 -11.28
CA PRO A 51 6.45 -3.42 -12.30
C PRO A 51 6.95 -2.01 -11.94
N PHE A 52 6.18 -1.25 -11.15
CA PHE A 52 6.57 0.10 -10.75
C PHE A 52 7.70 0.09 -9.72
N THR A 53 7.87 -1.01 -8.96
CA THR A 53 8.93 -1.10 -7.94
C THR A 53 10.32 -1.26 -8.54
N PHE A 54 10.43 -1.67 -9.81
CA PHE A 54 11.73 -1.76 -10.48
C PHE A 54 12.38 -0.40 -10.76
N TYR A 55 11.58 0.68 -10.73
CA TYR A 55 12.05 2.05 -10.97
C TYR A 55 12.22 2.87 -9.68
N LEU A 56 11.89 2.29 -8.53
CA LEU A 56 11.87 2.97 -7.24
C LEU A 56 12.92 2.36 -6.30
N GLU A 57 13.42 3.18 -5.38
CA GLU A 57 14.27 2.67 -4.29
C GLU A 57 13.47 1.73 -3.37
N THR A 58 14.18 0.91 -2.58
CA THR A 58 13.58 -0.13 -1.73
C THR A 58 12.51 0.41 -0.78
N VAL A 59 12.77 1.52 -0.09
CA VAL A 59 11.84 2.08 0.91
C VAL A 59 10.57 2.64 0.25
N PRO A 60 10.65 3.55 -0.74
CA PRO A 60 9.48 4.01 -1.50
C PRO A 60 8.66 2.88 -2.14
N SER A 61 9.33 1.85 -2.66
CA SER A 61 8.67 0.67 -3.26
C SER A 61 7.80 -0.07 -2.25
N LEU A 62 8.35 -0.33 -1.06
CA LEU A 62 7.62 -1.01 0.02
C LEU A 62 6.43 -0.16 0.50
N ILE A 63 6.59 1.16 0.60
CA ILE A 63 5.51 2.06 0.99
C ILE A 63 4.36 2.02 -0.02
N LEU A 64 4.67 2.07 -1.32
CA LEU A 64 3.68 1.95 -2.39
C LEU A 64 2.93 0.61 -2.29
N LEU A 65 3.66 -0.50 -2.21
CA LEU A 65 3.06 -1.84 -2.15
C LEU A 65 2.21 -2.05 -0.90
N LEU A 66 2.66 -1.58 0.26
CA LEU A 66 1.91 -1.66 1.52
C LEU A 66 0.64 -0.80 1.47
N GLY A 67 0.72 0.41 0.91
CA GLY A 67 -0.44 1.27 0.69
C GLY A 67 -1.49 0.58 -0.19
N ILE A 68 -1.06 -0.05 -1.28
CA ILE A 68 -1.94 -0.81 -2.18
C ILE A 68 -2.56 -1.99 -1.46
N TYR A 69 -1.75 -2.79 -0.76
CA TYR A 69 -2.23 -3.98 -0.05
C TYR A 69 -3.29 -3.64 0.99
N SER A 70 -2.99 -2.69 1.89
CA SER A 70 -3.89 -2.31 2.98
C SER A 70 -5.19 -1.70 2.45
N ALA A 71 -5.12 -0.85 1.43
CA ALA A 71 -6.31 -0.27 0.83
C ALA A 71 -7.13 -1.28 0.00
N ALA A 72 -6.49 -2.24 -0.67
CA ALA A 72 -7.18 -3.29 -1.41
C ALA A 72 -7.94 -4.25 -0.49
N ILE A 73 -7.37 -4.61 0.67
CA ILE A 73 -8.06 -5.38 1.71
C ILE A 73 -9.34 -4.65 2.15
N TYR A 74 -9.22 -3.38 2.50
CA TYR A 74 -10.36 -2.58 2.94
C TYR A 74 -11.39 -2.34 1.83
N GLY A 75 -10.95 -2.06 0.61
CA GLY A 75 -11.80 -1.87 -0.56
C GLY A 75 -12.64 -3.11 -0.88
N GLY A 76 -12.08 -4.32 -0.66
CA GLY A 76 -12.79 -5.58 -0.81
C GLY A 76 -14.09 -5.62 -0.01
N SER A 77 -14.06 -5.12 1.23
CA SER A 77 -15.26 -5.05 2.09
C SER A 77 -16.35 -4.15 1.50
N ILE A 78 -15.99 -3.06 0.81
CA ILE A 78 -16.97 -2.16 0.15
C ILE A 78 -17.72 -2.92 -0.94
N SER A 79 -16.99 -3.66 -1.78
CA SER A 79 -17.58 -4.49 -2.84
C SER A 79 -18.43 -5.63 -2.25
N ALA A 80 -17.99 -6.23 -1.15
CA ALA A 80 -18.68 -7.34 -0.49
C ALA A 80 -20.03 -6.90 0.09
N ILE A 81 -20.08 -5.72 0.72
CA ILE A 81 -21.31 -5.07 1.20
C ILE A 81 -22.28 -4.81 0.03
N ALA A 82 -21.77 -4.30 -1.10
CA ALA A 82 -22.61 -3.99 -2.27
C ALA A 82 -23.23 -5.26 -2.90
N VAL A 83 -22.55 -6.40 -2.83
CA VAL A 83 -22.99 -7.68 -3.41
C VAL A 83 -23.69 -8.58 -2.37
N GLY A 84 -23.71 -8.19 -1.10
CA GLY A 84 -24.37 -8.95 -0.03
C GLY A 84 -23.65 -10.24 0.37
N ILE A 85 -22.35 -10.34 0.06
CA ILE A 85 -21.47 -11.42 0.51
C ILE A 85 -20.70 -10.96 1.75
N PRO A 86 -20.56 -11.78 2.80
CA PRO A 86 -19.69 -11.46 3.94
C PRO A 86 -18.25 -11.21 3.45
N GLY A 87 -17.66 -10.09 3.89
CA GLY A 87 -16.28 -9.68 3.56
C GLY A 87 -15.25 -10.21 4.53
#